data_AF-A0A8X7C1Z5-F1
#
_entry.id   AF-A0A8X7C1Z5-F1
#
_cell.length_a   1.000
_cell.length_b   1.000
_cell.length_c   1.000
_cell.angle_alpha   90.00
_cell.angle_beta   90.00
_cell.angle_gamma   90.00
#
_symmetry.space_group_name_H-M   'P 1'
#
loop_
_entity.id
_entity.type
_entity.pdbx_description
1 polymer ?
#
loop_
_entity_poly.entity_id
_entity_poly.type
_entity_poly.pdbx_seq_one_letter_code
_entity_poly.pdbx_strand_id
1 'polypeptide(L)'
;MSDEGRLLREKHQQNVRYLRNSLQEVGIPVVHCPSHIIPVHVGNPRYTTEVSNQLIDRYGHYVQAINYPTVPFGEEKLRIAATPFHTKKLMGIGRFF
;
A
#
# COMPACT_ATOMS: atom_id res chain seq x y z
N MET A 1 -13.98 24.19 9.25
CA MET A 1 -13.44 23.12 8.36
C MET A 1 -14.18 23.22 7.04
N SER A 2 -13.50 23.39 5.90
CA SER A 2 -14.18 23.47 4.60
C SER A 2 -14.84 22.14 4.24
N ASP A 3 -15.98 22.20 3.56
CA ASP A 3 -16.70 21.00 3.10
C ASP A 3 -15.86 20.17 2.13
N GLU A 4 -15.04 20.83 1.31
CA GLU A 4 -14.07 20.19 0.42
C GLU A 4 -13.08 19.30 1.18
N GLY A 5 -12.53 19.79 2.31
CA GLY A 5 -11.60 19.02 3.13
C GLY A 5 -12.25 17.78 3.75
N ARG A 6 -13.56 17.83 4.04
CA ARG A 6 -14.31 16.67 4.57
C ARG A 6 -14.48 15.60 3.49
N LEU A 7 -14.91 16.01 2.29
CA LEU A 7 -15.08 15.11 1.14
C LEU A 7 -13.77 14.41 0.74
N LEU A 8 -12.65 15.14 0.73
CA LEU A 8 -11.34 14.57 0.41
C LEU A 8 -10.91 13.50 1.43
N ARG A 9 -11.16 13.74 2.73
CA ARG A 9 -10.86 12.76 3.78
C ARG A 9 -11.76 11.52 3.68
N GLU A 10 -13.04 11.69 3.40
CA GLU A 10 -13.97 10.57 3.21
C GLU A 10 -13.54 9.70 2.02
N LYS A 11 -13.23 10.33 0.88
CA LYS A 11 -12.74 9.63 -0.31
C LYS A 11 -11.41 8.92 -0.07
N HIS A 12 -10.49 9.56 0.65
CA HIS A 12 -9.23 8.94 1.06
C HIS A 12 -9.46 7.67 1.88
N GLN A 13 -10.30 7.74 2.90
CA GLN A 13 -10.62 6.59 3.76
C GLN A 13 -11.37 5.49 3.01
N GLN A 14 -12.19 5.83 2.03
CA GLN A 14 -12.82 4.85 1.13
C GLN A 14 -11.79 4.13 0.26
N ASN A 15 -10.85 4.86 -0.34
CA ASN A 15 -9.78 4.30 -1.17
C ASN A 15 -8.86 3.37 -0.36
N VAL A 16 -8.47 3.79 0.85
CA VAL A 16 -7.65 2.96 1.76
C VAL A 16 -8.37 1.66 2.10
N ARG A 17 -9.67 1.73 2.46
CA ARG A 17 -10.47 0.54 2.77
C ARG A 17 -10.59 -0.40 1.57
N TYR A 18 -10.87 0.15 0.39
CA TYR A 18 -10.95 -0.62 -0.84
C TYR A 18 -9.64 -1.36 -1.13
N LEU A 19 -8.52 -0.64 -1.14
CA LEU A 19 -7.21 -1.24 -1.44
C LEU A 19 -6.81 -2.28 -0.40
N ARG A 20 -7.05 -2.00 0.89
CA ARG A 20 -6.80 -2.95 1.98
C ARG A 20 -7.58 -4.25 1.78
N ASN A 21 -8.89 -4.14 1.53
CA ASN A 21 -9.74 -5.31 1.35
C ASN A 21 -9.32 -6.11 0.13
N SER A 22 -9.07 -5.46 -1.01
CA SER A 22 -8.61 -6.15 -2.22
C SER A 22 -7.27 -6.86 -2.01
N LEU A 23 -6.31 -6.26 -1.29
CA LEU A 23 -5.04 -6.93 -0.97
C LEU A 23 -5.25 -8.15 -0.07
N GLN A 24 -6.15 -8.05 0.93
CA GLN A 24 -6.49 -9.16 1.81
C GLN A 24 -7.23 -10.29 1.09
N GLU A 25 -8.12 -9.96 0.15
CA GLU A 25 -8.85 -10.94 -0.69
C GLU A 25 -7.89 -11.79 -1.54
N VAL A 26 -6.75 -11.22 -1.96
CA VAL A 26 -5.71 -11.92 -2.72
C VAL A 26 -4.70 -12.65 -1.81
N GLY A 27 -4.87 -12.57 -0.48
CA GLY A 27 -4.01 -13.26 0.49
C GLY A 27 -2.70 -12.54 0.81
N ILE A 28 -2.57 -11.25 0.47
CA ILE A 28 -1.37 -10.46 0.80
C ILE A 28 -1.38 -10.13 2.31
N PRO A 29 -0.25 -10.31 3.03
CA PRO A 29 -0.16 -10.10 4.47
C PRO A 29 -0.15 -8.60 4.83
N VAL A 30 -1.33 -7.99 4.79
CA VAL A 30 -1.53 -6.60 5.19
C VAL A 30 -1.66 -6.51 6.71
N VAL A 31 -0.83 -5.66 7.32
CA VAL A 31 -0.90 -5.37 8.75
C VAL A 31 -2.10 -4.47 9.02
N HIS A 32 -3.02 -4.92 9.88
CA HIS A 32 -4.18 -4.12 10.26
C HIS A 32 -3.75 -2.95 11.14
N CYS A 33 -4.01 -1.73 10.68
CA CYS A 33 -3.80 -0.52 11.47
C CYS A 33 -4.92 0.50 11.21
N PRO A 34 -5.27 1.33 12.21
CA PRO A 34 -6.31 2.36 12.07
C PRO A 34 -5.86 3.55 11.19
N SER A 35 -4.69 3.47 10.56
CA SER A 35 -4.12 4.53 9.72
C SER A 35 -4.54 4.38 8.24
N HIS A 36 -4.28 5.45 7.49
CA HIS A 36 -4.40 5.49 6.03
C HIS A 36 -3.24 4.79 5.31
N ILE A 37 -2.18 4.47 6.04
CA ILE A 37 -1.04 3.70 5.54
C ILE A 37 -1.42 2.22 5.55
N ILE A 38 -1.08 1.51 4.49
CA ILE A 38 -1.31 0.07 4.33
C ILE A 38 0.08 -0.60 4.31
N PRO A 39 0.55 -1.17 5.44
CA PRO A 39 1.82 -1.87 5.50
C PRO A 39 1.63 -3.32 5.02
N VAL A 40 2.45 -3.75 4.06
CA VAL A 40 2.51 -5.16 3.64
C VAL A 40 3.80 -5.76 4.19
N HIS A 41 3.68 -6.75 5.06
CA HIS A 41 4.83 -7.39 5.69
C HIS A 41 5.52 -8.34 4.70
N VAL A 42 6.85 -8.26 4.62
CA VAL A 42 7.68 -9.11 3.76
C VAL A 42 8.70 -9.89 4.60
N GLY A 43 9.27 -9.27 5.63
CA GLY A 43 10.18 -9.91 6.59
C GLY A 43 11.59 -10.19 6.09
N ASN A 44 11.97 -9.66 4.92
CA ASN A 44 13.33 -9.75 4.41
C ASN A 44 13.72 -8.49 3.61
N PRO A 45 14.85 -7.85 3.90
CA PRO A 45 15.22 -6.57 3.28
C PRO A 45 15.53 -6.70 1.79
N ARG A 46 16.11 -7.83 1.37
CA ARG A 46 16.43 -8.08 -0.06
C ARG A 46 15.15 -8.26 -0.85
N TYR A 47 14.25 -9.13 -0.40
CA TYR A 47 12.97 -9.36 -1.08
C TYR A 47 12.09 -8.10 -1.08
N THR A 48 12.06 -7.33 0.01
CA THR A 48 11.27 -6.08 0.06
C THR A 48 11.73 -5.09 -1.00
N THR A 49 13.05 -4.93 -1.15
CA THR A 49 13.65 -4.05 -2.16
C THR A 49 13.42 -4.57 -3.57
N GLU A 50 13.57 -5.88 -3.78
CA GLU A 50 13.36 -6.51 -5.07
C GLU A 50 11.91 -6.38 -5.54
N VAL A 51 10.93 -6.65 -4.68
CA VAL A 51 9.51 -6.48 -4.99
C VAL A 51 9.20 -5.01 -5.31
N SER A 52 9.72 -4.07 -4.52
CA SER A 52 9.60 -2.64 -4.81
C SER A 52 10.12 -2.29 -6.21
N ASN A 53 11.29 -2.80 -6.58
CA ASN A 53 11.89 -2.57 -7.90
C ASN A 53 11.06 -3.24 -9.02
N GLN A 54 10.60 -4.47 -8.83
CA GLN A 54 9.76 -5.15 -9.82
C GLN A 54 8.42 -4.43 -10.03
N LEU A 55 7.81 -3.89 -8.97
CA LEU A 55 6.56 -3.14 -9.05
C LEU A 55 6.71 -1.88 -9.90
N ILE A 56 7.81 -1.13 -9.74
CA ILE A 56 8.07 0.05 -10.57
C ILE A 56 8.49 -0.34 -11.99
N ASP A 57 9.42 -1.29 -12.16
CA ASP A 57 10.01 -1.60 -13.46
C ASP A 57 9.02 -2.30 -14.40
N ARG A 58 8.19 -3.22 -13.88
CA ARG A 58 7.25 -4.01 -14.69
C ARG A 58 5.86 -3.42 -14.76
N TYR A 59 5.39 -2.77 -13.68
CA TYR A 59 4.00 -2.33 -13.55
C TYR A 59 3.86 -0.81 -13.42
N GLY A 60 4.97 -0.06 -13.32
CA GLY A 60 4.93 1.39 -13.12
C GLY A 60 4.40 1.82 -11.74
N HIS A 61 4.37 0.89 -10.77
CA HIS A 61 3.86 1.13 -9.42
C HIS A 61 5.01 1.36 -8.46
N TYR A 62 5.23 2.62 -8.09
CA TYR A 62 6.21 2.95 -7.06
C TYR A 62 5.64 2.70 -5.66
N VAL A 63 6.22 1.74 -4.94
CA VAL A 63 5.89 1.43 -3.54
C VAL A 63 7.18 1.45 -2.73
N GLN A 64 7.20 2.19 -1.62
CA GLN A 64 8.42 2.33 -0.84
C GLN A 64 8.68 1.08 0.01
N ALA A 65 9.84 0.45 -0.19
CA ALA A 65 10.40 -0.53 0.73
C ALA A 65 10.90 0.16 2.01
N ILE A 66 10.46 -0.31 3.18
CA ILE A 66 10.96 0.11 4.48
C ILE A 66 11.79 -1.01 5.08
N ASN A 67 13.08 -0.74 5.25
CA ASN A 67 14.06 -1.66 5.82
C ASN A 67 14.71 -1.04 7.07
N TYR A 68 15.64 -1.75 7.69
CA TYR A 68 16.52 -1.22 8.73
C TYR A 68 17.24 0.07 8.26
N PRO A 69 17.43 1.11 9.11
CA PRO A 69 17.14 1.20 10.56
C PRO A 69 15.72 1.67 10.91
N THR A 70 14.85 1.91 9.92
CA THR A 70 13.50 2.45 10.16
C THR A 70 12.56 1.42 10.80
N VAL A 71 12.79 0.13 10.56
CA VAL A 71 12.07 -1.00 11.17
C VAL A 71 13.06 -2.04 11.67
N PRO A 72 12.69 -2.84 12.70
CA PRO A 72 13.53 -3.95 13.17
C PRO A 72 13.85 -4.94 12.04
N PHE A 73 14.98 -5.65 12.18
CA PHE A 73 15.31 -6.76 11.30
C PHE A 73 14.22 -7.84 11.33
N GLY A 74 13.80 -8.31 10.17
CA GLY A 74 12.71 -9.27 10.04
C GLY A 74 11.31 -8.64 10.06
N GLU A 75 11.18 -7.33 10.26
CA GLU A 75 9.92 -6.59 10.16
C GLU A 75 9.84 -5.72 8.89
N GLU A 76 10.66 -6.01 7.88
CA GLU A 76 10.68 -5.28 6.63
C GLU A 76 9.32 -5.37 5.94
N LYS A 77 8.90 -4.22 5.39
CA LYS A 77 7.55 -4.04 4.87
C LYS A 77 7.51 -3.03 3.74
N LEU A 78 6.56 -3.24 2.84
CA LEU A 78 6.21 -2.28 1.80
C LEU A 78 5.18 -1.29 2.37
N ARG A 79 5.41 0.00 2.17
CA ARG A 79 4.50 1.06 2.58
C ARG A 79 3.67 1.52 1.40
N ILE A 80 2.40 1.14 1.41
CA ILE A 80 1.42 1.60 0.42
C ILE A 80 0.61 2.75 1.04
N ALA A 81 0.53 3.88 0.33
CA ALA A 81 -0.22 5.05 0.76
C ALA A 81 -1.14 5.52 -0.37
N ALA A 82 -2.42 5.12 -0.32
CA ALA A 82 -3.42 5.55 -1.29
C ALA A 82 -3.83 7.01 -1.05
N THR A 83 -3.95 7.81 -2.09
CA THR A 83 -4.43 9.20 -2.00
C THR A 83 -5.91 9.30 -2.45
N PRO A 84 -6.63 10.39 -2.17
CA PRO A 84 -8.00 10.58 -2.67
C PRO A 84 -8.10 10.57 -4.21
N PHE A 85 -6.98 10.78 -4.91
CA PHE A 85 -6.91 10.84 -6.37
C PHE A 85 -6.63 9.48 -7.01
N HIS A 86 -6.25 8.46 -6.24
CA HIS A 86 -6.16 7.10 -6.76
C HIS A 86 -7.56 6.59 -7.11
N THR A 87 -7.76 6.22 -8.37
CA THR A 87 -9.02 5.63 -8.84
C THR A 87 -9.02 4.13 -8.61
N LYS A 88 -10.22 3.53 -8.49
CA LYS A 88 -10.35 2.06 -8.36
C LYS A 88 -9.68 1.29 -9.50
N LYS A 89 -9.62 1.89 -10.70
CA LYS A 89 -8.91 1.34 -11.86
C LYS A 89 -7.39 1.27 -11.64
N LEU A 90 -6.80 2.30 -11.03
CA LEU A 90 -5.38 2.31 -10.66
C LEU A 90 -5.07 1.34 -9.50
N MET A 91 -6.03 1.15 -8.60
CA MET A 91 -5.93 0.22 -7.47
C MET A 91 -6.40 -1.21 -7.80
N GLY A 92 -6.73 -1.49 -9.06
CA GLY A 92 -7.26 -2.79 -9.47
C GLY A 92 -6.17 -3.85 -9.43
N ILE A 93 -6.35 -4.87 -8.58
CA ILE A 93 -5.36 -5.94 -8.38
C ILE A 93 -5.49 -7.05 -9.44
N GLY A 94 -6.54 -7.02 -10.27
CA GLY A 94 -6.85 -8.05 -11.27
C GLY A 94 -5.86 -8.18 -12.45
N ARG A 95 -4.69 -7.54 -12.39
CA ARG A 95 -3.66 -7.58 -13.45
C ARG A 95 -2.28 -8.06 -12.96
N PHE A 96 -2.19 -8.53 -11.71
CA PHE A 96 -0.95 -9.02 -11.10
C PHE A 96 -0.68 -10.53 -11.31
N PHE A 97 -1.62 -11.28 -11.88
CA PHE A 97 -1.47 -12.68 -12.28
C PHE A 97 -1.58 -12.83 -13.80
#